data_AF-A0A195FFT5-F1
#
_entry.id   AF-A0A195FFT5-F1
#
_cell.length_a   1.000
_cell.length_b   1.000
_cell.length_c   1.000
_cell.angle_alpha   90.00
_cell.angle_beta   90.00
_cell.angle_gamma   90.00
#
_symmetry.space_group_name_H-M   'P 1'
#
loop_
_entity.id
_entity.type
_entity.pdbx_description
1 polymer ?
#
loop_
_entity_poly.entity_id
_entity_poly.type
_entity_poly.pdbx_seq_one_letter_code
_entity_poly.pdbx_strand_id
1 'polypeptide(L)'
;SILQKAIDLVTKATEEDRNKNYEEALRLYEHGVEYFLHSIKYETHGDKVKESIRAKCMQYLERAEKLKEYLKKNKKKPVKAGADNSKNEDKKSDSGDSDVDSDPEKKKLQSKLEGVIMNENTNVKWSDVIGLDGAKEALKEAVILPMHFPYLFTGRRIPWKGILLFGPPGTGKSYLAKAVATEANQATFFSASSSDLVSKWLGESEKLVKNLFELARQKERSIIFIDEIDSLCSSRSDNESESARRIKTEFLVQMQGVGNNNENILVLGATNIPWVLDSAIRRRFEKRIYIPLPEKQARAGMFRLHLDNTSHCLTEEDYKKLAASTDGYSGADISIIVRDALMQPIRQVQTATHFKRVKGPSPRDPNVIVDDLLTPCSPGDPAAIEMNWMEVDGDKLFEPPVTMKDMLKSLATTRPTVNEEDLAKLEKFKEDFGQEG
;
A
#
# COMPACT_ATOMS: atom_id res chain seq x y z
N SER A 1 -13.45 3.47 -36.65
CA SER A 1 -12.32 3.70 -35.75
C SER A 1 -12.84 3.94 -34.35
N ILE A 2 -12.09 3.49 -33.32
CA ILE A 2 -12.42 3.72 -31.90
C ILE A 2 -12.45 5.22 -31.61
N LEU A 3 -11.54 5.98 -32.24
CA LEU A 3 -11.53 7.44 -32.18
C LEU A 3 -12.83 8.08 -32.68
N GLN A 4 -13.40 7.59 -33.79
CA GLN A 4 -14.65 8.13 -34.33
C GLN A 4 -15.82 7.93 -33.35
N LYS A 5 -15.90 6.75 -32.72
CA LYS A 5 -16.92 6.48 -31.69
C LYS A 5 -16.77 7.41 -30.48
N ALA A 6 -15.53 7.73 -30.09
CA ALA A 6 -15.27 8.68 -29.01
C ALA A 6 -15.74 10.09 -29.36
N ILE A 7 -15.49 10.54 -30.60
CA ILE A 7 -15.94 11.84 -31.12
C ILE A 7 -17.46 11.91 -31.15
N ASP A 8 -18.14 10.87 -31.63
CA ASP A 8 -19.61 10.84 -31.71
C ASP A 8 -20.26 10.89 -30.31
N LEU A 9 -19.69 10.18 -29.33
CA LEU A 9 -20.16 10.20 -27.95
C LEU A 9 -20.01 11.57 -27.30
N VAL A 10 -18.86 12.22 -27.50
CA VAL A 10 -18.64 13.55 -26.90
C VAL A 10 -19.43 14.64 -27.61
N THR A 11 -19.68 14.51 -28.91
CA THR A 11 -20.58 15.43 -29.63
C THR A 11 -21.99 15.35 -29.06
N LYS A 12 -22.50 14.13 -28.81
CA LYS A 12 -23.77 13.93 -28.12
C LYS A 12 -23.75 14.47 -26.69
N ALA A 13 -22.64 14.29 -25.96
CA ALA A 13 -22.49 14.85 -24.62
C ALA A 13 -22.60 16.39 -24.62
N THR A 14 -22.00 17.07 -25.61
CA THR A 14 -22.11 18.53 -25.73
C THR A 14 -23.51 19.02 -26.11
N GLU A 15 -24.26 18.23 -26.88
CA GLU A 15 -25.66 18.52 -27.22
C GLU A 15 -26.56 18.37 -25.99
N GLU A 16 -26.41 17.29 -25.23
CA GLU A 16 -27.16 17.06 -23.98
C GLU A 16 -26.82 18.12 -22.91
N ASP A 17 -25.55 18.53 -22.81
CA ASP A 17 -25.11 19.61 -21.92
C ASP A 17 -25.75 20.95 -22.31
N ARG A 18 -25.84 21.25 -23.62
CA ARG A 18 -26.54 22.43 -24.14
C ARG A 18 -28.05 22.38 -23.88
N ASN A 19 -28.63 21.19 -23.95
CA ASN A 19 -30.04 20.92 -23.65
C ASN A 19 -30.33 20.87 -22.13
N LYS A 20 -29.32 21.10 -21.28
CA LYS A 20 -29.39 21.07 -19.81
C LYS A 20 -29.75 19.70 -19.23
N ASN A 21 -29.57 18.63 -20.00
CA ASN A 21 -29.75 17.26 -19.53
C ASN A 21 -28.44 16.77 -18.89
N TYR A 22 -28.12 17.33 -17.72
CA TYR A 22 -26.80 17.19 -17.11
C TYR A 22 -26.47 15.77 -16.63
N GLU A 23 -27.47 14.94 -16.31
CA GLU A 23 -27.25 13.54 -15.91
C GLU A 23 -26.79 12.68 -17.09
N GLU A 24 -27.46 12.80 -18.24
CA GLU A 24 -27.07 12.06 -19.45
C GLU A 24 -25.79 12.63 -20.08
N ALA A 25 -25.61 13.96 -20.04
CA ALA A 25 -24.36 14.59 -20.48
C ALA A 25 -23.15 14.08 -19.69
N LEU A 26 -23.27 13.96 -18.36
CA LEU A 26 -22.21 13.42 -17.50
C LEU A 26 -21.83 11.99 -17.92
N ARG A 27 -22.82 11.13 -18.09
CA ARG A 27 -22.61 9.73 -18.51
C ARG A 27 -21.92 9.63 -19.87
N LEU A 28 -22.35 10.44 -20.83
CA LEU A 28 -21.78 10.48 -22.18
C LEU A 28 -20.35 11.04 -22.19
N TYR A 29 -20.03 12.02 -21.34
CA TYR A 29 -18.65 12.50 -21.17
C TYR A 29 -17.74 11.42 -20.56
N GLU A 30 -18.19 10.69 -19.53
CA GLU A 30 -17.43 9.61 -18.90
C GLU A 30 -17.13 8.49 -19.90
N HIS A 31 -18.14 8.00 -20.63
CA HIS A 31 -17.95 7.01 -21.69
C HIS A 31 -17.07 7.53 -22.83
N GLY A 32 -17.26 8.77 -23.28
CA GLY A 32 -16.46 9.36 -24.36
C GLY A 32 -14.96 9.39 -24.02
N VAL A 33 -14.61 9.72 -22.77
CA VAL A 33 -13.23 9.73 -22.28
C VAL A 33 -12.62 8.33 -22.24
N GLU A 34 -13.37 7.32 -21.80
CA GLU A 34 -12.90 5.92 -21.82
C GLU A 34 -12.54 5.46 -23.24
N TYR A 35 -13.39 5.79 -24.23
CA TYR A 35 -13.12 5.46 -25.63
C TYR A 35 -11.90 6.22 -26.20
N PHE A 36 -11.67 7.47 -25.79
CA PHE A 36 -10.45 8.19 -26.17
C PHE A 36 -9.18 7.58 -25.56
N LEU A 37 -9.22 7.17 -24.29
CA LEU A 37 -8.09 6.48 -23.64
C LEU A 37 -7.81 5.12 -24.30
N HIS A 38 -8.87 4.41 -24.68
CA HIS A 38 -8.76 3.17 -25.43
C HIS A 38 -8.15 3.37 -26.83
N SER A 39 -8.55 4.44 -27.53
CA SER A 39 -7.96 4.82 -28.82
C SER A 39 -6.46 5.15 -28.70
N ILE A 40 -6.04 5.88 -27.66
CA ILE A 40 -4.61 6.19 -27.42
C ILE A 40 -3.79 4.91 -27.20
N LYS A 41 -4.37 3.90 -26.54
CA LYS A 41 -3.68 2.66 -26.17
C LYS A 41 -3.54 1.68 -27.33
N TYR A 42 -4.55 1.59 -28.21
CA TYR A 42 -4.64 0.52 -29.21
C TYR A 42 -4.60 0.97 -30.67
N GLU A 43 -4.77 2.27 -30.98
CA GLU A 43 -4.63 2.78 -32.35
C GLU A 43 -3.26 3.49 -32.54
N THR A 44 -2.55 3.14 -33.61
CA THR A 44 -1.22 3.68 -33.94
C THR A 44 -1.31 5.11 -34.46
N HIS A 45 -1.35 6.06 -33.54
CA HIS A 45 -1.29 7.49 -33.82
C HIS A 45 0.14 8.02 -33.62
N GLY A 46 0.56 8.99 -34.45
CA GLY A 46 1.80 9.74 -34.22
C GLY A 46 1.74 10.58 -32.93
N ASP A 47 2.89 10.88 -32.33
CA ASP A 47 2.97 11.47 -30.98
C ASP A 47 2.22 12.81 -30.85
N LYS A 48 2.28 13.67 -31.88
CA LYS A 48 1.52 14.94 -31.92
C LYS A 48 0.00 14.75 -31.87
N VAL A 49 -0.51 13.67 -32.47
CA VAL A 49 -1.94 13.36 -32.49
C VAL A 49 -2.38 12.81 -31.13
N LYS A 50 -1.55 11.97 -30.49
CA LYS A 50 -1.79 11.49 -29.12
C LYS A 50 -1.83 12.63 -28.11
N GLU A 51 -0.95 13.62 -28.23
CA GLU A 51 -0.96 14.83 -27.39
C GLU A 51 -2.24 15.66 -27.59
N SER A 52 -2.66 15.87 -28.85
CA SER A 52 -3.91 16.59 -29.13
C SER A 52 -5.14 15.87 -28.57
N ILE A 53 -5.20 14.54 -28.67
CA ILE A 53 -6.29 13.73 -28.10
C ILE A 53 -6.27 13.81 -26.58
N ARG A 54 -5.09 13.72 -25.93
CA ARG A 54 -4.96 13.87 -24.46
C ARG A 54 -5.41 15.24 -23.96
N ALA A 55 -5.05 16.31 -24.67
CA ALA A 55 -5.49 17.66 -24.32
C ALA A 55 -7.02 17.79 -24.35
N LYS A 56 -7.68 17.23 -25.38
CA LYS A 56 -9.14 17.20 -25.47
C LYS A 56 -9.78 16.33 -24.38
N CYS A 57 -9.20 15.18 -24.05
CA CYS A 57 -9.69 14.32 -22.96
C CYS A 57 -9.72 15.06 -21.62
N MET A 58 -8.67 15.85 -21.32
CA MET A 58 -8.63 16.63 -20.09
C MET A 58 -9.72 17.70 -20.04
N GLN A 59 -10.02 18.36 -21.16
CA GLN A 59 -11.11 19.34 -21.24
C GLN A 59 -12.48 18.70 -20.96
N TYR A 60 -12.72 17.50 -21.51
CA TYR A 60 -13.99 16.78 -21.29
C TYR A 60 -14.12 16.23 -19.86
N LEU A 61 -13.02 15.76 -19.27
CA LEU A 61 -12.97 15.36 -17.85
C LEU A 61 -13.27 16.54 -16.91
N GLU A 62 -12.66 17.70 -17.15
CA GLU A 62 -12.89 18.90 -16.34
C GLU A 62 -14.37 19.35 -16.42
N ARG A 63 -14.99 19.22 -17.61
CA ARG A 63 -16.42 19.51 -17.77
C ARG A 63 -17.30 18.51 -17.03
N ALA A 64 -16.98 17.21 -17.09
CA ALA A 64 -17.68 16.16 -16.36
C ALA A 64 -17.62 16.38 -14.83
N GLU A 65 -16.46 16.77 -14.29
CA GLU A 65 -16.32 17.10 -12.87
C GLU A 65 -17.22 18.29 -12.46
N LYS A 66 -17.26 19.34 -13.27
CA LYS A 66 -18.15 20.50 -13.03
C LYS A 66 -19.62 20.11 -13.04
N LEU A 67 -20.04 19.23 -13.96
CA LEU A 67 -21.41 18.70 -14.01
C LEU A 67 -21.74 17.83 -12.80
N LYS A 68 -20.80 16.99 -12.37
CA LYS A 68 -20.93 16.15 -11.17
C LYS A 68 -21.10 16.97 -9.90
N GLU A 69 -20.33 18.05 -9.74
CA GLU A 69 -20.49 19.00 -8.63
C GLU A 69 -21.84 19.73 -8.69
N TYR A 70 -22.28 20.15 -9.87
CA TYR A 70 -23.58 20.81 -10.07
C TYR A 70 -24.76 19.89 -9.68
N LEU A 71 -24.75 18.64 -10.12
CA LEU A 71 -25.75 17.63 -9.76
C LEU A 71 -25.74 17.31 -8.26
N LYS A 72 -24.56 17.25 -7.64
CA LYS A 72 -24.41 17.03 -6.19
C LYS A 72 -24.93 18.21 -5.35
N LYS A 73 -24.83 19.44 -5.85
CA LYS A 73 -25.41 20.64 -5.23
C LYS A 73 -26.93 20.70 -5.40
N ASN A 74 -27.46 20.31 -6.56
CA ASN A 74 -28.92 20.32 -6.81
C ASN A 74 -29.67 19.19 -6.07
N LYS A 75 -29.05 18.02 -5.84
CA LYS A 75 -29.65 16.96 -4.99
C LYS A 75 -29.79 17.33 -3.50
N LYS A 76 -29.21 18.46 -3.04
CA LYS A 76 -29.26 18.93 -1.64
C LYS A 76 -30.35 19.98 -1.34
N LYS A 77 -31.25 20.32 -2.27
CA LYS A 77 -32.45 21.14 -1.96
C LYS A 77 -33.69 20.26 -1.78
N PRO A 78 -34.21 20.07 -0.56
CA PRO A 78 -35.53 19.49 -0.37
C PRO A 78 -36.61 20.54 -0.63
N VAL A 79 -37.66 20.14 -1.35
CA VAL A 79 -38.92 20.88 -1.46
C VAL A 79 -39.59 20.84 -0.08
N LYS A 80 -39.67 21.99 0.61
CA LYS A 80 -40.55 22.15 1.78
C LYS A 80 -41.81 22.87 1.33
N ALA A 81 -42.93 22.14 1.34
CA ALA A 81 -44.27 22.68 1.25
C ALA A 81 -44.91 22.72 2.66
N GLY A 82 -45.46 23.88 3.03
CA GLY A 82 -46.60 24.02 3.93
C GLY A 82 -46.33 24.20 5.44
N ALA A 83 -46.57 25.44 5.90
CA ALA A 83 -47.43 25.84 7.04
C ALA A 83 -47.15 25.26 8.46
N ASP A 84 -47.19 26.00 9.58
CA ASP A 84 -47.52 27.39 9.90
C ASP A 84 -47.13 27.69 11.36
N ASN A 85 -46.94 28.97 11.66
CA ASN A 85 -47.16 29.71 12.90
C ASN A 85 -46.40 29.49 14.24
N SER A 86 -45.72 30.59 14.63
CA SER A 86 -45.86 31.38 15.87
C SER A 86 -44.70 31.44 16.89
N LYS A 87 -44.15 32.67 17.00
CA LYS A 87 -43.79 33.46 18.21
C LYS A 87 -42.96 32.81 19.34
N ASN A 88 -41.74 33.31 19.60
CA ASN A 88 -41.48 34.36 20.61
C ASN A 88 -39.97 34.67 20.83
N GLU A 89 -39.74 35.96 21.01
CA GLU A 89 -38.69 36.78 21.63
C GLU A 89 -37.51 36.17 22.43
N ASP A 90 -36.34 36.75 22.13
CA ASP A 90 -35.28 37.26 23.01
C ASP A 90 -34.83 36.48 24.26
N LYS A 91 -33.55 36.05 24.24
CA LYS A 91 -32.57 36.38 25.28
C LYS A 91 -31.13 36.22 24.81
N LYS A 92 -30.42 37.34 24.80
CA LYS A 92 -28.94 37.44 24.76
C LYS A 92 -28.33 36.72 25.98
N SER A 93 -27.35 35.86 25.74
CA SER A 93 -26.18 35.75 26.62
C SER A 93 -24.96 35.37 25.79
N ASP A 94 -24.04 36.33 25.80
CA ASP A 94 -22.70 36.40 25.23
C ASP A 94 -21.79 35.22 25.61
N SER A 95 -21.19 34.58 24.61
CA SER A 95 -19.85 33.98 24.71
C SER A 95 -19.32 33.81 23.29
N GLY A 96 -18.40 34.70 22.90
CA GLY A 96 -17.76 34.67 21.60
C GLY A 96 -17.01 33.37 21.36
N ASP A 97 -17.27 32.75 20.22
CA ASP A 97 -16.30 31.91 19.54
C ASP A 97 -16.19 32.40 18.10
N SER A 98 -14.96 32.74 17.73
CA SER A 98 -14.61 33.35 16.46
C SER A 98 -14.91 32.40 15.30
N ASP A 99 -15.67 32.92 14.33
CA ASP A 99 -15.82 32.38 12.99
C ASP A 99 -14.46 31.98 12.39
N VAL A 100 -14.16 30.68 12.37
CA VAL A 100 -13.15 30.12 11.46
C VAL A 100 -13.88 29.60 10.24
N ASP A 101 -13.94 30.49 9.26
CA ASP A 101 -14.28 30.24 7.86
C ASP A 101 -13.66 28.91 7.39
N SER A 102 -14.48 27.88 7.22
CA SER A 102 -14.00 26.55 6.84
C SER A 102 -13.70 26.54 5.34
N ASP A 103 -12.47 26.93 5.00
CA ASP A 103 -11.95 26.98 3.65
C ASP A 103 -12.28 25.70 2.86
N PRO A 104 -13.05 25.78 1.76
CA PRO A 104 -13.39 24.62 0.94
C PRO A 104 -12.16 23.91 0.37
N GLU A 105 -11.02 24.61 0.21
CA GLU A 105 -9.76 23.97 -0.18
C GLU A 105 -9.22 23.07 0.93
N LYS A 106 -9.32 23.49 2.19
CA LYS A 106 -8.87 22.69 3.34
C LYS A 106 -9.69 21.42 3.48
N LYS A 107 -11.01 21.48 3.25
CA LYS A 107 -11.88 20.28 3.21
C LYS A 107 -11.56 19.36 2.04
N LYS A 108 -11.24 19.90 0.85
CA LYS A 108 -10.86 19.10 -0.33
C LYS A 108 -9.51 18.40 -0.11
N LEU A 109 -8.53 19.11 0.45
CA LEU A 109 -7.23 18.53 0.82
C LEU A 109 -7.37 17.51 1.95
N GLN A 110 -8.18 17.79 2.97
CA GLN A 110 -8.50 16.81 4.02
C GLN A 110 -9.14 15.55 3.44
N SER A 111 -10.05 15.66 2.47
CA SER A 111 -10.62 14.48 1.80
C SER A 111 -9.61 13.70 0.95
N LYS A 112 -8.59 14.37 0.39
CA LYS A 112 -7.47 13.69 -0.28
C LYS A 112 -6.57 12.96 0.74
N LEU A 113 -6.31 13.60 1.88
CA LEU A 113 -5.58 13.01 2.99
C LEU A 113 -6.36 11.89 3.67
N GLU A 114 -7.69 11.94 3.73
CA GLU A 114 -8.52 10.82 4.20
C GLU A 114 -8.31 9.55 3.37
N GLY A 115 -7.95 9.69 2.09
CA GLY A 115 -7.52 8.56 1.24
C GLY A 115 -6.08 8.09 1.50
N VAL A 116 -5.22 8.93 2.08
CA VAL A 116 -3.85 8.60 2.52
C VAL A 116 -3.84 8.09 3.97
N ILE A 117 -4.83 8.44 4.78
CA ILE A 117 -5.04 7.91 6.12
C ILE A 117 -5.46 6.45 5.98
N MET A 118 -4.50 5.54 6.07
CA MET A 118 -4.79 4.14 6.38
C MET A 118 -5.31 4.05 7.82
N ASN A 119 -6.58 4.36 8.01
CA ASN A 119 -7.37 3.87 9.16
C ASN A 119 -7.78 2.40 8.97
N GLU A 120 -7.19 1.71 7.99
CA GLU A 120 -7.29 0.27 7.91
C GLU A 120 -6.46 -0.31 9.05
N ASN A 121 -7.15 -0.79 10.07
CA ASN A 121 -6.59 -1.70 11.07
C ASN A 121 -6.01 -2.92 10.34
N THR A 122 -4.80 -2.81 9.82
CA THR A 122 -4.04 -3.94 9.33
C THR A 122 -3.77 -4.80 10.55
N ASN A 123 -4.52 -5.88 10.74
CA ASN A 123 -4.45 -6.76 11.92
C ASN A 123 -3.18 -7.64 11.87
N VAL A 124 -2.03 -7.02 11.64
CA VAL A 124 -0.71 -7.65 11.63
C VAL A 124 -0.17 -7.61 13.04
N LYS A 125 0.09 -8.76 13.64
CA LYS A 125 0.62 -8.87 15.01
C LYS A 125 2.12 -9.10 15.01
N TRP A 126 2.75 -8.95 16.18
CA TRP A 126 4.17 -9.32 16.34
C TRP A 126 4.48 -10.78 16.00
N SER A 127 3.49 -11.67 16.15
CA SER A 127 3.58 -13.09 15.80
C SER A 127 3.69 -13.34 14.31
N ASP A 128 3.13 -12.45 13.50
CA ASP A 128 3.05 -12.61 12.04
C ASP A 128 4.33 -12.12 11.36
N VAL A 129 5.13 -11.32 12.08
CA VAL A 129 6.48 -10.93 11.68
C VAL A 129 7.46 -12.01 12.14
N ILE A 130 8.12 -12.71 11.23
CA ILE A 130 9.04 -13.80 11.58
C ILE A 130 10.47 -13.28 11.76
N GLY A 131 11.10 -13.66 12.87
CA GLY A 131 12.44 -13.19 13.26
C GLY A 131 12.46 -11.72 13.67
N LEU A 132 13.57 -11.03 13.38
CA LEU A 132 13.79 -9.61 13.70
C LEU A 132 13.63 -9.29 15.20
N ASP A 133 13.97 -10.21 16.09
CA ASP A 133 13.69 -10.08 17.53
C ASP A 133 14.35 -8.82 18.13
N GLY A 134 15.61 -8.54 17.77
CA GLY A 134 16.28 -7.30 18.21
C GLY A 134 15.60 -6.03 17.69
N ALA A 135 15.09 -6.01 16.46
CA ALA A 135 14.36 -4.87 15.92
C ALA A 135 12.97 -4.71 16.57
N LYS A 136 12.29 -5.82 16.87
CA LYS A 136 11.02 -5.82 17.61
C LYS A 136 11.21 -5.32 19.03
N GLU A 137 12.25 -5.75 19.73
CA GLU A 137 12.59 -5.25 21.07
C GLU A 137 12.88 -3.76 21.05
N ALA A 138 13.71 -3.29 20.11
CA ALA A 138 14.00 -1.87 19.95
C ALA A 138 12.73 -1.04 19.67
N LEU A 139 11.79 -1.55 18.86
CA LEU A 139 10.51 -0.88 18.60
C LEU A 139 9.56 -0.93 19.80
N LYS A 140 9.52 -2.04 20.54
CA LYS A 140 8.75 -2.14 21.79
C LYS A 140 9.24 -1.12 22.82
N GLU A 141 10.55 -0.97 22.96
CA GLU A 141 11.15 0.03 23.85
C GLU A 141 10.92 1.46 23.36
N ALA A 142 11.11 1.73 22.07
CA ALA A 142 11.04 3.09 21.54
C ALA A 142 9.61 3.60 21.33
N VAL A 143 8.64 2.72 21.11
CA VAL A 143 7.25 3.07 20.76
C VAL A 143 6.25 2.63 21.83
N ILE A 144 6.23 1.32 22.13
CA ILE A 144 5.18 0.74 22.97
C ILE A 144 5.35 1.12 24.45
N LEU A 145 6.59 1.14 24.94
CA LEU A 145 6.91 1.43 26.34
C LEU A 145 6.53 2.88 26.75
N PRO A 146 6.83 3.94 25.97
CA PRO A 146 6.33 5.29 26.25
C PRO A 146 4.81 5.39 26.29
N MET A 147 4.12 4.65 25.42
CA MET A 147 2.66 4.67 25.34
C MET A 147 2.01 3.98 26.54
N HIS A 148 2.59 2.88 27.02
CA HIS A 148 2.07 2.14 28.17
C HIS A 148 2.46 2.76 29.52
N PHE A 149 3.69 3.28 29.65
CA PHE A 149 4.22 3.80 30.90
C PHE A 149 4.73 5.24 30.76
N PRO A 150 3.86 6.22 30.45
CA PRO A 150 4.29 7.61 30.20
C PRO A 150 5.01 8.25 31.40
N TYR A 151 4.74 7.81 32.64
CA TYR A 151 5.41 8.32 33.84
C TYR A 151 6.91 8.02 33.88
N LEU A 152 7.38 6.97 33.18
CA LEU A 152 8.81 6.66 33.05
C LEU A 152 9.55 7.68 32.18
N PHE A 153 8.81 8.37 31.30
CA PHE A 153 9.30 9.32 30.32
C PHE A 153 9.01 10.76 30.76
N THR A 154 9.51 11.11 31.95
CA THR A 154 9.39 12.44 32.54
C THR A 154 10.76 13.08 32.77
N GLY A 155 10.77 14.42 32.87
CA GLY A 155 12.01 15.19 33.03
C GLY A 155 12.90 15.11 31.79
N ARG A 156 14.11 14.54 31.92
CA ARG A 156 15.05 14.39 30.80
C ARG A 156 14.85 13.11 29.96
N ARG A 157 14.01 12.19 30.42
CA ARG A 157 13.68 10.97 29.69
C ARG A 157 12.54 11.30 28.74
N ILE A 158 12.89 11.72 27.52
CA ILE A 158 11.93 12.10 26.49
C ILE A 158 11.86 10.96 25.48
N PRO A 159 10.66 10.51 25.07
CA PRO A 159 10.55 9.48 24.05
C PRO A 159 11.10 9.98 22.71
N TRP A 160 11.63 9.07 21.91
CA TRP A 160 12.14 9.38 20.58
C TRP A 160 11.02 9.93 19.69
N LYS A 161 11.28 11.02 18.98
CA LYS A 161 10.29 11.62 18.07
C LYS A 161 10.41 11.11 16.64
N GLY A 162 11.58 10.61 16.27
CA GLY A 162 11.88 10.08 14.95
C GLY A 162 12.64 8.76 15.02
N ILE A 163 12.07 7.72 14.43
CA ILE A 163 12.70 6.40 14.29
C ILE A 163 12.84 6.07 12.81
N LEU A 164 14.05 5.75 12.35
CA LEU A 164 14.32 5.33 10.98
C LEU A 164 14.56 3.83 10.91
N LEU A 165 13.73 3.12 10.18
CA LEU A 165 13.93 1.72 9.77
C LEU A 165 14.75 1.71 8.48
N PHE A 166 15.92 1.10 8.49
CA PHE A 166 16.75 0.99 7.29
C PHE A 166 17.29 -0.43 7.11
N GLY A 167 17.53 -0.83 5.86
CA GLY A 167 18.02 -2.17 5.55
C GLY A 167 17.69 -2.56 4.11
N PRO A 168 18.09 -3.77 3.69
CA PRO A 168 17.88 -4.23 2.33
C PRO A 168 16.38 -4.25 1.96
N PRO A 169 16.03 -4.12 0.67
CA PRO A 169 14.65 -4.27 0.22
C PRO A 169 14.10 -5.66 0.54
N GLY A 170 12.78 -5.77 0.67
CA GLY A 170 12.11 -7.07 0.88
C GLY A 170 12.27 -7.69 2.28
N THR A 171 12.82 -6.97 3.25
CA THR A 171 13.00 -7.42 4.65
C THR A 171 11.81 -7.13 5.56
N GLY A 172 10.74 -6.54 5.03
CA GLY A 172 9.50 -6.34 5.78
C GLY A 172 9.45 -5.07 6.65
N LYS A 173 10.24 -4.01 6.33
CA LYS A 173 10.18 -2.71 7.04
C LYS A 173 8.75 -2.15 7.16
N SER A 174 8.01 -2.10 6.06
CA SER A 174 6.63 -1.62 6.03
C SER A 174 5.67 -2.58 6.75
N TYR A 175 5.96 -3.89 6.72
CA TYR A 175 5.18 -4.90 7.45
C TYR A 175 5.40 -4.81 8.96
N LEU A 176 6.63 -4.53 9.39
CA LEU A 176 7.02 -4.28 10.78
C LEU A 176 6.37 -3.00 11.31
N ALA A 177 6.34 -1.92 10.52
CA ALA A 177 5.65 -0.68 10.88
C ALA A 177 4.14 -0.90 11.08
N LYS A 178 3.51 -1.73 10.23
CA LYS A 178 2.11 -2.16 10.43
C LYS A 178 1.92 -2.96 11.71
N ALA A 179 2.84 -3.85 12.05
CA ALA A 179 2.79 -4.58 13.32
C ALA A 179 2.87 -3.64 14.54
N VAL A 180 3.75 -2.64 14.50
CA VAL A 180 3.82 -1.58 15.52
C VAL A 180 2.48 -0.86 15.64
N ALA A 181 1.85 -0.52 14.52
CA ALA A 181 0.57 0.18 14.50
C ALA A 181 -0.54 -0.61 15.20
N THR A 182 -0.66 -1.91 14.91
CA THR A 182 -1.62 -2.81 15.55
C THR A 182 -1.39 -2.88 17.06
N GLU A 183 -0.14 -3.04 17.47
CA GLU A 183 0.23 -3.28 18.86
C GLU A 183 0.17 -1.99 19.69
N ALA A 184 0.29 -0.84 19.03
CA ALA A 184 0.10 0.45 19.65
C ALA A 184 -1.34 0.69 20.10
N ASN A 185 -2.36 0.01 19.52
CA ASN A 185 -3.83 -0.09 19.83
C ASN A 185 -4.62 1.20 20.18
N GLN A 186 -3.95 2.27 20.56
CA GLN A 186 -4.42 3.53 21.10
C GLN A 186 -3.82 4.73 20.33
N ALA A 187 -2.90 4.48 19.38
CA ALA A 187 -2.41 5.50 18.46
C ALA A 187 -3.12 5.42 17.11
N THR A 188 -3.43 6.59 16.54
CA THR A 188 -3.84 6.69 15.14
C THR A 188 -2.63 6.51 14.24
N PHE A 189 -2.68 5.57 13.31
CA PHE A 189 -1.61 5.32 12.36
C PHE A 189 -1.87 6.05 11.04
N PHE A 190 -0.95 6.90 10.64
CA PHE A 190 -0.95 7.57 9.35
C PHE A 190 0.14 6.94 8.49
N SER A 191 -0.22 6.34 7.35
CA SER A 191 0.75 5.72 6.45
C SER A 191 0.76 6.47 5.13
N ALA A 192 1.88 7.04 4.76
CA ALA A 192 2.06 7.67 3.45
C ALA A 192 3.30 7.10 2.77
N SER A 193 3.20 6.80 1.47
CA SER A 193 4.42 6.68 0.67
C SER A 193 4.92 8.07 0.31
N SER A 194 6.22 8.21 0.14
CA SER A 194 6.80 9.43 -0.43
C SER A 194 6.15 9.86 -1.76
N SER A 195 5.73 8.91 -2.60
CA SER A 195 5.01 9.20 -3.85
C SER A 195 3.65 9.86 -3.64
N ASP A 196 2.97 9.54 -2.53
CA ASP A 196 1.63 10.06 -2.22
C ASP A 196 1.69 11.53 -1.77
N LEU A 197 2.84 11.93 -1.23
CA LEU A 197 3.10 13.28 -0.76
C LEU A 197 3.61 14.21 -1.87
N VAL A 198 4.01 13.68 -3.03
CA VAL A 198 4.45 14.47 -4.18
C VAL A 198 3.32 14.65 -5.19
N SER A 199 2.95 15.92 -5.43
CA SER A 199 1.96 16.34 -6.41
C SER A 199 2.60 17.08 -7.57
N LYS A 200 2.02 16.98 -8.76
CA LYS A 200 2.45 17.76 -9.95
C LYS A 200 2.12 19.25 -9.86
N TRP A 201 1.19 19.62 -8.98
CA TRP A 201 0.78 21.01 -8.77
C TRP A 201 1.68 21.68 -7.73
N LEU A 202 2.23 22.84 -8.10
CA LEU A 202 3.12 23.63 -7.26
C LEU A 202 2.45 24.02 -5.94
N GLY A 203 3.12 23.79 -4.81
CA GLY A 203 2.65 24.13 -3.47
C GLY A 203 1.59 23.19 -2.87
N GLU A 204 0.97 22.30 -3.66
CA GLU A 204 0.00 21.33 -3.13
C GLU A 204 0.69 20.27 -2.24
N SER A 205 1.91 19.84 -2.59
CA SER A 205 2.69 18.88 -1.80
C SER A 205 3.08 19.41 -0.41
N GLU A 206 3.46 20.69 -0.32
CA GLU A 206 3.77 21.34 0.96
C GLU A 206 2.53 21.39 1.86
N LYS A 207 1.37 21.76 1.28
CA LYS A 207 0.08 21.74 1.97
C LYS A 207 -0.27 20.32 2.46
N LEU A 208 0.01 19.28 1.67
CA LEU A 208 -0.24 17.88 2.07
C LEU A 208 0.60 17.49 3.29
N VAL A 209 1.90 17.78 3.30
CA VAL A 209 2.78 17.51 4.45
C VAL A 209 2.30 18.28 5.68
N LYS A 210 2.00 19.57 5.54
CA LYS A 210 1.49 20.38 6.64
C LYS A 210 0.18 19.83 7.20
N ASN A 211 -0.77 19.50 6.33
CA ASN A 211 -2.07 18.96 6.74
C ASN A 211 -1.94 17.56 7.37
N LEU A 212 -1.02 16.72 6.93
CA LEU A 212 -0.73 15.42 7.55
C LEU A 212 -0.34 15.60 9.03
N PHE A 213 0.59 16.51 9.30
CA PHE A 213 0.99 16.80 10.68
C PHE A 213 -0.11 17.51 11.48
N GLU A 214 -0.89 18.41 10.86
CA GLU A 214 -2.06 19.01 11.53
C GLU A 214 -3.11 17.97 11.94
N LEU A 215 -3.41 17.00 11.07
CA LEU A 215 -4.33 15.91 11.38
C LEU A 215 -3.77 14.99 12.47
N ALA A 216 -2.47 14.71 12.44
CA ALA A 216 -1.81 13.93 13.49
C ALA A 216 -1.86 14.65 14.85
N ARG A 217 -1.66 15.98 14.88
CA ARG A 217 -1.78 16.80 16.11
C ARG A 217 -3.18 16.82 16.71
N GLN A 218 -4.22 16.65 15.89
CA GLN A 218 -5.61 16.58 16.36
C GLN A 218 -5.92 15.25 17.05
N LYS A 219 -5.04 14.25 16.97
CA LYS A 219 -5.19 12.97 17.64
C LYS A 219 -4.45 12.96 18.97
N GLU A 220 -5.00 12.22 19.93
CA GLU A 220 -4.40 12.09 21.26
C GLU A 220 -3.00 11.46 21.18
N ARG A 221 -2.84 10.43 20.34
CA ARG A 221 -1.56 9.77 20.03
C ARG A 221 -1.54 9.43 18.55
N SER A 222 -0.43 9.71 17.88
CA SER A 222 -0.31 9.41 16.44
C SER A 222 1.07 8.91 16.06
N ILE A 223 1.07 8.00 15.09
CA ILE A 223 2.27 7.47 14.45
C ILE A 223 2.17 7.81 12.97
N ILE A 224 3.13 8.58 12.45
CA ILE A 224 3.25 8.89 11.03
C ILE A 224 4.32 7.98 10.45
N PHE A 225 3.92 7.02 9.62
CA PHE A 225 4.80 6.17 8.84
C PHE A 225 4.99 6.72 7.43
N ILE A 226 6.25 6.90 7.04
CA ILE A 226 6.66 7.34 5.70
C ILE A 226 7.53 6.26 5.07
N ASP A 227 6.98 5.59 4.07
CA ASP A 227 7.73 4.60 3.29
C ASP A 227 8.56 5.29 2.19
N GLU A 228 9.70 4.68 1.85
CA GLU A 228 10.64 5.19 0.85
C GLU A 228 11.04 6.67 1.08
N ILE A 229 11.33 7.04 2.33
CA ILE A 229 11.57 8.43 2.74
C ILE A 229 12.75 9.08 1.99
N ASP A 230 13.68 8.27 1.48
CA ASP A 230 14.80 8.72 0.65
C ASP A 230 14.36 9.48 -0.62
N SER A 231 13.21 9.14 -1.19
CA SER A 231 12.72 9.83 -2.40
C SER A 231 12.24 11.26 -2.14
N LEU A 232 11.74 11.56 -0.93
CA LEU A 232 11.44 12.93 -0.47
C LEU A 232 12.67 13.66 0.07
N CYS A 233 13.57 12.93 0.72
CA CYS A 233 14.59 13.49 1.59
C CYS A 233 16.03 13.26 1.08
N SER A 234 16.21 13.00 -0.21
CA SER A 234 17.52 12.76 -0.81
C SER A 234 18.49 13.94 -0.65
N SER A 235 19.79 13.69 -0.62
CA SER A 235 20.84 14.70 -0.54
C SER A 235 20.77 15.64 -1.75
N ARG A 236 20.99 16.93 -1.51
CA ARG A 236 20.93 17.97 -2.54
C ARG A 236 21.75 17.56 -3.77
N SER A 237 21.07 17.37 -4.90
CA SER A 237 21.70 17.28 -6.20
C SER A 237 21.46 18.59 -6.95
N ASP A 238 22.39 18.96 -7.84
CA ASP A 238 22.25 20.19 -8.65
C ASP A 238 21.02 20.18 -9.57
N ASN A 239 20.46 18.99 -9.83
CA ASN A 239 19.23 18.79 -10.62
C ASN A 239 17.97 18.61 -9.76
N GLU A 240 18.03 18.86 -8.46
CA GLU A 240 16.86 18.72 -7.59
C GLU A 240 15.81 19.81 -7.90
N SER A 241 14.56 19.38 -8.16
CA SER A 241 13.43 20.29 -8.37
C SER A 241 13.24 21.23 -7.17
N GLU A 242 12.98 22.51 -7.45
CA GLU A 242 12.66 23.49 -6.41
C GLU A 242 11.49 23.03 -5.53
N SER A 243 10.51 22.32 -6.12
CA SER A 243 9.38 21.76 -5.39
C SER A 243 9.81 20.73 -4.34
N ALA A 244 10.75 19.83 -4.68
CA ALA A 244 11.27 18.83 -3.75
C ALA A 244 12.01 19.48 -2.57
N ARG A 245 12.77 20.55 -2.82
CA ARG A 245 13.45 21.32 -1.77
C ARG A 245 12.47 21.95 -0.79
N ARG A 246 11.37 22.52 -1.28
CA ARG A 246 10.34 23.13 -0.43
C ARG A 246 9.61 22.08 0.41
N ILE A 247 9.24 20.94 -0.17
CA ILE A 247 8.62 19.82 0.55
C ILE A 247 9.53 19.33 1.69
N LYS A 248 10.82 19.12 1.42
CA LYS A 248 11.81 18.72 2.42
C LYS A 248 11.96 19.74 3.55
N THR A 249 11.95 21.03 3.19
CA THR A 249 12.02 22.12 4.16
C THR A 249 10.78 22.12 5.06
N GLU A 250 9.60 21.99 4.46
CA GLU A 250 8.33 21.90 5.21
C GLU A 250 8.32 20.69 6.13
N PHE A 251 8.72 19.52 5.64
CA PHE A 251 8.81 18.31 6.46
C PHE A 251 9.77 18.48 7.65
N LEU A 252 10.94 19.11 7.46
CA LEU A 252 11.86 19.45 8.54
C LEU A 252 11.26 20.39 9.58
N VAL A 253 10.54 21.41 9.13
CA VAL A 253 9.84 22.37 10.01
C VAL A 253 8.77 21.64 10.82
N GLN A 254 7.99 20.77 10.17
CA GLN A 254 6.96 19.98 10.84
C GLN A 254 7.55 19.02 11.87
N MET A 255 8.68 18.33 11.59
CA MET A 255 9.36 17.46 12.55
C MET A 255 9.91 18.22 13.76
N GLN A 256 10.40 19.46 13.57
CA GLN A 256 10.89 20.29 14.68
C GLN A 256 9.77 20.75 15.61
N GLY A 257 8.54 20.89 15.11
CA GLY A 257 7.42 21.42 15.88
C GLY A 257 7.59 22.92 16.18
N VAL A 258 8.24 23.68 15.29
CA VAL A 258 8.37 25.13 15.48
C VAL A 258 6.97 25.75 15.55
N GLY A 259 6.62 26.29 16.71
CA GLY A 259 5.31 26.91 16.98
C GLY A 259 4.16 25.95 17.29
N ASN A 260 4.38 24.63 17.38
CA ASN A 260 3.34 23.63 17.65
C ASN A 260 3.82 22.52 18.60
N ASN A 261 2.93 22.03 19.48
CA ASN A 261 3.27 20.89 20.33
C ASN A 261 3.22 19.57 19.52
N ASN A 262 4.37 18.92 19.36
CA ASN A 262 4.52 17.61 18.71
C ASN A 262 4.80 16.48 19.73
N GLU A 263 4.56 16.69 21.03
CA GLU A 263 4.84 15.68 22.06
C GLU A 263 4.13 14.33 21.83
N ASN A 264 2.99 14.33 21.14
CA ASN A 264 2.17 13.15 20.92
C ASN A 264 2.34 12.50 19.54
N ILE A 265 3.35 12.93 18.77
CA ILE A 265 3.59 12.47 17.39
C ILE A 265 4.92 11.73 17.31
N LEU A 266 4.85 10.48 16.88
CA LEU A 266 6.01 9.69 16.49
C LEU A 266 6.10 9.62 14.96
N VAL A 267 7.29 9.89 14.40
CA VAL A 267 7.55 9.70 12.98
C VAL A 267 8.39 8.43 12.76
N LEU A 268 7.86 7.46 12.03
CA LEU A 268 8.56 6.28 11.54
C LEU A 268 8.91 6.47 10.06
N GLY A 269 10.19 6.48 9.72
CA GLY A 269 10.65 6.47 8.32
C GLY A 269 11.14 5.07 7.92
N ALA A 270 10.91 4.66 6.67
CA ALA A 270 11.55 3.48 6.09
C ALA A 270 12.36 3.84 4.84
N THR A 271 13.56 3.26 4.70
CA THR A 271 14.40 3.43 3.51
C THR A 271 15.25 2.20 3.22
N ASN A 272 15.56 1.98 1.93
CA ASN A 272 16.51 0.97 1.48
C ASN A 272 17.93 1.54 1.27
N ILE A 273 18.06 2.86 1.15
CA ILE A 273 19.29 3.54 0.73
C ILE A 273 19.64 4.70 1.68
N PRO A 274 19.90 4.43 2.97
CA PRO A 274 19.99 5.47 4.00
C PRO A 274 21.12 6.49 3.77
N TRP A 275 22.15 6.15 2.99
CA TRP A 275 23.26 7.05 2.65
C TRP A 275 22.86 8.22 1.74
N VAL A 276 21.75 8.11 1.00
CA VAL A 276 21.26 9.26 0.20
C VAL A 276 20.47 10.25 1.05
N LEU A 277 20.15 9.93 2.31
CA LEU A 277 19.31 10.78 3.14
C LEU A 277 20.05 12.08 3.53
N ASP A 278 19.38 13.22 3.38
CA ASP A 278 19.91 14.51 3.79
C ASP A 278 20.32 14.50 5.27
N SER A 279 21.48 15.11 5.56
CA SER A 279 22.06 15.11 6.91
C SER A 279 21.15 15.77 7.95
N ALA A 280 20.35 16.77 7.58
CA ALA A 280 19.42 17.44 8.50
C ALA A 280 18.24 16.53 8.83
N ILE A 281 17.71 15.80 7.85
CA ILE A 281 16.63 14.81 8.05
C ILE A 281 17.13 13.64 8.90
N ARG A 282 18.30 13.10 8.57
CA ARG A 282 18.92 11.99 9.31
C ARG A 282 19.16 12.32 10.78
N ARG A 283 19.42 13.58 11.14
CA ARG A 283 19.54 14.05 12.53
C ARG A 283 18.19 14.15 13.27
N ARG A 284 17.08 14.22 12.54
CA ARG A 284 15.72 14.20 13.12
C ARG A 284 15.21 12.78 13.38
N PHE A 285 15.83 11.79 12.74
CA PHE A 285 15.69 10.39 13.10
C PHE A 285 16.75 10.00 14.14
N GLU A 286 16.36 10.21 15.40
CA GLU A 286 17.20 10.05 16.58
C GLU A 286 17.51 8.56 16.86
N LYS A 287 16.54 7.66 16.64
CA LYS A 287 16.78 6.20 16.71
C LYS A 287 16.82 5.63 15.30
N ARG A 288 17.79 4.74 15.02
CA ARG A 288 17.97 4.12 13.69
C ARG A 288 18.05 2.61 13.84
N ILE A 289 17.04 1.90 13.37
CA ILE A 289 16.94 0.46 13.54
C ILE A 289 17.30 -0.21 12.22
N TYR A 290 18.38 -0.99 12.24
CA TYR A 290 18.78 -1.81 11.10
C TYR A 290 17.91 -3.06 11.02
N ILE A 291 17.33 -3.30 9.85
CA ILE A 291 16.53 -4.49 9.54
C ILE A 291 17.38 -5.39 8.63
N PRO A 292 18.00 -6.46 9.16
CA PRO A 292 18.86 -7.35 8.39
C PRO A 292 18.07 -8.27 7.45
N LEU A 293 18.79 -8.98 6.59
CA LEU A 293 18.25 -10.17 5.92
C LEU A 293 17.88 -11.26 6.95
N PRO A 294 16.84 -12.07 6.67
CA PRO A 294 16.39 -13.10 7.60
C PRO A 294 17.43 -14.21 7.78
N GLU A 295 17.65 -14.60 9.04
CA GLU A 295 18.46 -15.76 9.39
C GLU A 295 17.79 -17.07 8.97
N LYS A 296 18.57 -18.16 8.97
CA LYS A 296 18.10 -19.50 8.55
C LYS A 296 16.80 -19.94 9.23
N GLN A 297 16.66 -19.75 10.56
CA GLN A 297 15.42 -20.13 11.25
C GLN A 297 14.23 -19.26 10.84
N ALA A 298 14.45 -17.96 10.65
CA ALA A 298 13.41 -17.05 10.17
C ALA A 298 12.97 -17.42 8.75
N ARG A 299 13.90 -17.78 7.85
CA ARG A 299 13.57 -18.23 6.49
C ARG A 299 12.73 -19.51 6.49
N ALA A 300 13.03 -20.48 7.36
CA ALA A 300 12.22 -21.68 7.51
C ALA A 300 10.79 -21.35 7.96
N GLY A 301 10.66 -20.46 8.95
CA GLY A 301 9.35 -19.96 9.39
C GLY A 301 8.58 -19.23 8.28
N MET A 302 9.27 -18.41 7.46
CA MET A 302 8.63 -17.71 6.33
C MET A 302 8.09 -18.66 5.27
N PHE A 303 8.83 -19.74 4.95
CA PHE A 303 8.31 -20.77 4.05
C PHE A 303 7.03 -21.42 4.57
N ARG A 304 7.02 -21.77 5.87
CA ARG A 304 5.86 -22.34 6.54
C ARG A 304 4.66 -21.39 6.50
N LEU A 305 4.85 -20.16 6.97
CA LEU A 305 3.80 -19.14 7.01
C LEU A 305 3.15 -18.89 5.64
N HIS A 306 3.95 -18.81 4.58
CA HIS A 306 3.43 -18.58 3.23
C HIS A 306 2.73 -19.81 2.61
N LEU A 307 2.89 -20.99 3.20
CA LEU A 307 2.26 -22.25 2.75
C LEU A 307 1.08 -22.69 3.61
N ASP A 308 0.93 -22.18 4.85
CA ASP A 308 -0.02 -22.67 5.87
C ASP A 308 -1.49 -22.80 5.40
N ASN A 309 -1.92 -22.04 4.39
CA ASN A 309 -3.29 -22.08 3.87
C ASN A 309 -3.47 -22.92 2.59
N THR A 310 -2.46 -23.69 2.16
CA THR A 310 -2.51 -24.49 0.92
C THR A 310 -2.16 -25.94 1.16
N SER A 311 -2.81 -26.86 0.45
CA SER A 311 -2.48 -28.28 0.49
C SER A 311 -1.06 -28.53 -0.03
N HIS A 312 -0.19 -29.11 0.81
CA HIS A 312 1.20 -29.40 0.50
C HIS A 312 1.71 -30.67 1.20
N CYS A 313 2.75 -31.27 0.66
CA CYS A 313 3.41 -32.46 1.23
C CYS A 313 4.77 -32.16 1.89
N LEU A 314 5.04 -30.89 2.20
CA LEU A 314 6.29 -30.45 2.82
C LEU A 314 6.35 -30.81 4.32
N THR A 315 7.51 -31.28 4.76
CA THR A 315 7.80 -31.61 6.17
C THR A 315 8.65 -30.53 6.84
N GLU A 316 8.76 -30.59 8.17
CA GLU A 316 9.65 -29.69 8.94
C GLU A 316 11.12 -29.80 8.53
N GLU A 317 11.56 -30.97 8.06
CA GLU A 317 12.92 -31.14 7.52
C GLU A 317 13.09 -30.44 6.17
N ASP A 318 12.03 -30.40 5.35
CA ASP A 318 12.07 -29.73 4.05
C ASP A 318 12.18 -28.21 4.21
N TYR A 319 11.47 -27.61 5.17
CA TYR A 319 11.64 -26.19 5.48
C TYR A 319 13.07 -25.85 5.91
N LYS A 320 13.71 -26.72 6.70
CA LYS A 320 15.12 -26.55 7.10
C LYS A 320 16.08 -26.65 5.91
N LYS A 321 15.80 -27.55 4.96
CA LYS A 321 16.57 -27.69 3.71
C LYS A 321 16.41 -26.45 2.82
N LEU A 322 15.17 -25.99 2.62
CA LEU A 322 14.87 -24.77 1.85
C LEU A 322 15.61 -23.57 2.45
N ALA A 323 15.53 -23.38 3.76
CA ALA A 323 16.22 -22.31 4.46
C ALA A 323 17.75 -22.38 4.34
N ALA A 324 18.33 -23.58 4.28
CA ALA A 324 19.76 -23.77 4.06
C ALA A 324 20.17 -23.38 2.61
N SER A 325 19.28 -23.56 1.64
CA SER A 325 19.52 -23.23 0.23
C SER A 325 19.18 -21.78 -0.16
N THR A 326 18.58 -21.01 0.74
CA THR A 326 18.16 -19.62 0.50
C THR A 326 18.98 -18.60 1.27
N ASP A 327 20.29 -18.84 1.41
CA ASP A 327 21.14 -17.85 2.04
C ASP A 327 21.25 -16.57 1.22
N GLY A 328 21.16 -15.41 1.89
CA GLY A 328 21.08 -14.10 1.23
C GLY A 328 19.70 -13.71 0.67
N TYR A 329 18.68 -14.56 0.78
CA TYR A 329 17.33 -14.24 0.29
C TYR A 329 16.57 -13.35 1.28
N SER A 330 15.85 -12.36 0.74
CA SER A 330 14.91 -11.54 1.51
C SER A 330 13.57 -12.26 1.73
N GLY A 331 12.73 -11.72 2.62
CA GLY A 331 11.36 -12.23 2.80
C GLY A 331 10.52 -12.10 1.53
N ALA A 332 10.74 -11.04 0.75
CA ALA A 332 10.10 -10.86 -0.55
C ALA A 332 10.53 -11.95 -1.56
N ASP A 333 11.82 -12.29 -1.61
CA ASP A 333 12.30 -13.36 -2.49
C ASP A 333 11.68 -14.72 -2.12
N ILE A 334 11.59 -15.03 -0.81
CA ILE A 334 10.93 -16.25 -0.32
C ILE A 334 9.44 -16.26 -0.71
N SER A 335 8.74 -15.14 -0.56
CA SER A 335 7.34 -15.01 -0.97
C SER A 335 7.15 -15.28 -2.47
N ILE A 336 8.09 -14.82 -3.31
CA ILE A 336 8.08 -15.08 -4.76
C ILE A 336 8.28 -16.58 -5.04
N ILE A 337 9.25 -17.23 -4.38
CA ILE A 337 9.50 -18.68 -4.53
C ILE A 337 8.24 -19.47 -4.17
N VAL A 338 7.64 -19.18 -3.01
CA VAL A 338 6.43 -19.89 -2.58
C VAL A 338 5.30 -19.64 -3.58
N ARG A 339 5.06 -18.40 -3.99
CA ARG A 339 4.02 -18.05 -4.95
C ARG A 339 4.18 -18.79 -6.28
N ASP A 340 5.40 -18.89 -6.81
CA ASP A 340 5.63 -19.62 -8.06
C ASP A 340 5.52 -21.13 -7.89
N ALA A 341 5.89 -21.69 -6.73
CA ALA A 341 5.65 -23.09 -6.39
C ALA A 341 4.15 -23.42 -6.26
N LEU A 342 3.35 -22.52 -5.66
CA LEU A 342 1.89 -22.63 -5.56
C LEU A 342 1.21 -22.67 -6.94
N MET A 343 1.84 -22.10 -7.97
CA MET A 343 1.34 -22.16 -9.35
C MET A 343 1.70 -23.46 -10.08
N GLN A 344 2.58 -24.32 -9.54
CA GLN A 344 2.98 -25.55 -10.23
C GLN A 344 1.83 -26.55 -10.39
N PRO A 345 0.98 -26.84 -9.37
CA PRO A 345 -0.20 -27.68 -9.55
C PRO A 345 -1.12 -27.19 -10.67
N ILE A 346 -1.36 -25.88 -10.74
CA ILE A 346 -2.20 -25.27 -11.78
C ILE A 346 -1.59 -25.48 -13.17
N ARG A 347 -0.27 -25.26 -13.31
CA ARG A 347 0.45 -25.52 -14.57
C ARG A 347 0.42 -27.00 -14.96
N GLN A 348 0.47 -27.91 -13.99
CA GLN A 348 0.33 -29.35 -14.23
C GLN A 348 -1.06 -29.69 -14.75
N VAL A 349 -2.13 -29.19 -14.11
CA VAL A 349 -3.51 -29.38 -14.58
C VAL A 349 -3.69 -28.85 -16.00
N GLN A 350 -3.20 -27.65 -16.30
CA GLN A 350 -3.37 -27.02 -17.62
C GLN A 350 -2.65 -27.78 -18.75
N THR A 351 -1.53 -28.44 -18.44
CA THR A 351 -0.72 -29.19 -19.42
C THR A 351 -0.98 -30.69 -19.40
N ALA A 352 -1.88 -31.16 -18.53
CA ALA A 352 -2.24 -32.55 -18.40
C ALA A 352 -3.03 -33.03 -19.62
N THR A 353 -2.64 -34.22 -20.12
CA THR A 353 -3.36 -34.92 -21.19
C THR A 353 -4.18 -36.10 -20.66
N HIS A 354 -3.89 -36.54 -19.44
CA HIS A 354 -4.53 -37.69 -18.80
C HIS A 354 -4.88 -37.37 -17.35
N PHE A 355 -6.05 -37.82 -16.92
CA PHE A 355 -6.55 -37.69 -15.56
C PHE A 355 -6.93 -39.06 -15.00
N LYS A 356 -6.90 -39.20 -13.68
CA LYS A 356 -7.37 -40.41 -12.99
C LYS A 356 -8.37 -40.07 -11.91
N ARG A 357 -9.27 -41.02 -11.66
CA ARG A 357 -10.26 -40.90 -10.58
C ARG A 357 -9.62 -41.17 -9.22
N VAL A 358 -9.86 -40.29 -8.26
CA VAL A 358 -9.32 -40.37 -6.91
C VAL A 358 -10.40 -40.08 -5.87
N LYS A 359 -10.20 -40.63 -4.67
CA LYS A 359 -11.02 -40.31 -3.50
C LYS A 359 -10.39 -39.15 -2.75
N GLY A 360 -11.18 -38.14 -2.40
CA GLY A 360 -10.67 -36.96 -1.71
C GLY A 360 -11.80 -36.09 -1.11
N PRO A 361 -11.43 -35.07 -0.33
CA PRO A 361 -12.40 -34.10 0.19
C PRO A 361 -13.07 -33.34 -0.95
N SER A 362 -14.37 -33.09 -0.83
CA SER A 362 -15.12 -32.31 -1.81
C SER A 362 -14.64 -30.85 -1.83
N PRO A 363 -14.46 -30.23 -3.01
CA PRO A 363 -14.10 -28.82 -3.10
C PRO A 363 -15.12 -27.87 -2.44
N ARG A 364 -16.38 -28.32 -2.28
CA ARG A 364 -17.46 -27.52 -1.66
C ARG A 364 -17.53 -27.68 -0.15
N ASP A 365 -17.18 -28.86 0.37
CA ASP A 365 -17.17 -29.16 1.79
C ASP A 365 -16.02 -30.13 2.12
N PRO A 366 -14.94 -29.64 2.77
CA PRO A 366 -13.79 -30.46 3.12
C PRO A 366 -14.11 -31.66 4.02
N ASN A 367 -15.26 -31.67 4.72
CA ASN A 367 -15.64 -32.77 5.61
C ASN A 367 -16.29 -33.94 4.86
N VAL A 368 -16.66 -33.77 3.59
CA VAL A 368 -17.31 -34.80 2.78
C VAL A 368 -16.29 -35.42 1.84
N ILE A 369 -16.09 -36.73 1.93
CA ILE A 369 -15.21 -37.47 1.02
C ILE A 369 -16.03 -37.96 -0.18
N VAL A 370 -15.60 -37.59 -1.37
CA VAL A 370 -16.16 -38.02 -2.67
C VAL A 370 -15.17 -38.93 -3.39
N ASP A 371 -15.67 -39.82 -4.25
CA ASP A 371 -14.87 -40.84 -4.95
C ASP A 371 -14.76 -40.64 -6.46
N ASP A 372 -15.31 -39.55 -6.98
CA ASP A 372 -15.38 -39.22 -8.40
C ASP A 372 -14.50 -38.02 -8.81
N LEU A 373 -13.56 -37.61 -7.96
CA LEU A 373 -12.65 -36.52 -8.26
C LEU A 373 -11.60 -36.92 -9.31
N LEU A 374 -11.16 -35.97 -10.13
CA LEU A 374 -10.18 -36.16 -11.19
C LEU A 374 -8.91 -35.38 -10.90
N THR A 375 -7.77 -36.05 -10.93
CA THR A 375 -6.45 -35.44 -10.75
C THR A 375 -5.54 -35.77 -11.94
N PRO A 376 -4.62 -34.87 -12.35
CA PRO A 376 -3.65 -35.15 -13.40
C PRO A 376 -2.82 -36.41 -13.12
N CYS A 377 -2.58 -37.21 -14.16
CA CYS A 377 -1.74 -38.41 -14.05
C CYS A 377 -0.87 -38.60 -15.29
N SER A 378 0.09 -39.54 -15.19
CA SER A 378 0.94 -39.88 -16.33
C SER A 378 0.18 -40.77 -17.33
N PRO A 379 0.44 -40.67 -18.65
CA PRO A 379 -0.23 -41.50 -19.66
C PRO A 379 -0.10 -43.02 -19.45
N GLY A 380 0.96 -43.46 -18.75
CA GLY A 380 1.19 -44.87 -18.43
C GLY A 380 0.53 -45.36 -17.13
N ASP A 381 -0.25 -44.52 -16.44
CA ASP A 381 -0.98 -44.94 -15.22
C ASP A 381 -2.14 -45.88 -15.62
N PRO A 382 -2.30 -47.07 -14.98
CA PRO A 382 -3.35 -48.03 -15.35
C PRO A 382 -4.78 -47.47 -15.27
N ALA A 383 -4.99 -46.43 -14.45
CA ALA A 383 -6.26 -45.73 -14.30
C ALA A 383 -6.34 -44.42 -15.09
N ALA A 384 -5.40 -44.18 -16.01
CA ALA A 384 -5.36 -42.98 -16.83
C ALA A 384 -6.54 -42.94 -17.82
N ILE A 385 -7.22 -41.80 -17.85
CA ILE A 385 -8.27 -41.47 -18.80
C ILE A 385 -7.75 -40.29 -19.60
N GLU A 386 -7.63 -40.46 -20.92
CA GLU A 386 -7.24 -39.38 -21.83
C GLU A 386 -8.36 -38.34 -21.89
N MET A 387 -8.08 -37.13 -21.39
CA MET A 387 -9.00 -35.99 -21.41
C MET A 387 -8.23 -34.70 -21.11
N ASN A 388 -8.79 -33.56 -21.55
CA ASN A 388 -8.25 -32.24 -21.27
C ASN A 388 -8.91 -31.62 -20.03
N TRP A 389 -8.24 -30.67 -19.36
CA TRP A 389 -8.79 -29.95 -18.20
C TRP A 389 -10.11 -29.24 -18.50
N MET A 390 -10.37 -28.86 -19.76
CA MET A 390 -11.64 -28.25 -20.19
C MET A 390 -12.83 -29.20 -20.10
N GLU A 391 -12.59 -30.51 -20.07
CA GLU A 391 -13.60 -31.55 -19.96
C GLU A 391 -13.87 -31.97 -18.51
N VAL A 392 -13.07 -31.45 -17.57
CA VAL A 392 -13.22 -31.73 -16.13
C VAL A 392 -14.18 -30.71 -15.52
N ASP A 393 -15.26 -31.20 -14.90
CA ASP A 393 -16.19 -30.35 -14.14
C ASP A 393 -15.45 -29.64 -13.00
N GLY A 394 -15.73 -28.35 -12.79
CA GLY A 394 -15.02 -27.52 -11.82
C GLY A 394 -15.14 -27.99 -10.36
N ASP A 395 -16.19 -28.75 -10.02
CA ASP A 395 -16.40 -29.35 -8.70
C ASP A 395 -15.83 -30.76 -8.56
N LYS A 396 -15.25 -31.31 -9.63
CA LYS A 396 -14.58 -32.63 -9.63
C LYS A 396 -13.08 -32.53 -9.80
N LEU A 397 -12.53 -31.36 -10.09
CA LEU A 397 -11.09 -31.19 -10.17
C LEU A 397 -10.47 -31.33 -8.78
N PHE A 398 -9.48 -32.22 -8.66
CA PHE A 398 -8.64 -32.36 -7.47
C PHE A 398 -7.21 -31.99 -7.82
N GLU A 399 -6.79 -30.82 -7.34
CA GLU A 399 -5.46 -30.30 -7.57
C GLU A 399 -4.40 -31.14 -6.83
N PRO A 400 -3.26 -31.44 -7.47
CA PRO A 400 -2.16 -32.10 -6.78
C PRO A 400 -1.58 -31.17 -5.69
N PRO A 401 -1.21 -31.70 -4.52
CA PRO A 401 -0.60 -30.89 -3.47
C PRO A 401 0.77 -30.37 -3.91
N VAL A 402 1.18 -29.23 -3.37
CA VAL A 402 2.52 -28.67 -3.64
C VAL A 402 3.59 -29.57 -3.02
N THR A 403 4.60 -29.92 -3.82
CA THR A 403 5.68 -30.82 -3.41
C THR A 403 7.02 -30.09 -3.24
N MET A 404 7.98 -30.74 -2.58
CA MET A 404 9.36 -30.23 -2.50
C MET A 404 10.02 -30.05 -3.88
N LYS A 405 9.62 -30.85 -4.88
CA LYS A 405 10.11 -30.70 -6.26
C LYS A 405 9.67 -29.37 -6.87
N ASP A 406 8.45 -28.95 -6.58
CA ASP A 406 7.90 -27.67 -7.05
C ASP A 406 8.64 -26.49 -6.43
N MET A 407 8.93 -26.58 -5.12
CA MET A 407 9.74 -25.60 -4.38
C MET A 407 11.16 -25.49 -4.96
N LEU A 408 11.83 -26.62 -5.20
CA LEU A 408 13.18 -26.65 -5.77
C LEU A 408 13.22 -26.10 -7.21
N LYS A 409 12.19 -26.39 -8.01
CA LYS A 409 12.06 -25.84 -9.36
C LYS A 409 11.93 -24.31 -9.33
N SER A 410 11.12 -23.80 -8.41
CA SER A 410 10.95 -22.35 -8.22
C SER A 410 12.22 -21.67 -7.68
N LEU A 411 12.91 -22.33 -6.75
CA LEU A 411 14.19 -21.88 -6.22
C LEU A 411 15.28 -21.82 -7.32
N ALA A 412 15.29 -22.78 -8.25
CA ALA A 412 16.27 -22.80 -9.33
C ALA A 412 16.13 -21.61 -10.31
N THR A 413 14.92 -21.06 -10.44
CA THR A 413 14.64 -19.92 -11.33
C THR A 413 14.73 -18.57 -10.62
N THR A 414 14.61 -18.54 -9.29
CA THR A 414 14.65 -17.30 -8.51
C THR A 414 16.07 -17.06 -8.01
N ARG A 415 16.59 -15.84 -8.18
CA ARG A 415 17.89 -15.40 -7.63
C ARG A 415 17.64 -14.40 -6.49
N PRO A 416 18.55 -14.30 -5.50
CA PRO A 416 18.41 -13.30 -4.45
C PRO A 416 18.48 -11.89 -5.06
N THR A 417 17.59 -11.01 -4.62
CA THR A 417 17.52 -9.63 -5.16
C THR A 417 18.61 -8.73 -4.57
N VAL A 418 19.11 -9.06 -3.38
CA VAL A 418 20.11 -8.26 -2.66
C VAL A 418 21.51 -8.80 -2.94
N ASN A 419 22.40 -7.93 -3.41
CA ASN A 419 23.80 -8.29 -3.67
C ASN A 419 24.71 -7.94 -2.48
N GLU A 420 25.95 -8.44 -2.50
CA GLU A 420 26.94 -8.18 -1.44
C GLU A 420 27.36 -6.70 -1.37
N GLU A 421 27.36 -5.98 -2.49
CA GLU A 421 27.73 -4.56 -2.54
C GLU A 421 26.73 -3.68 -1.78
N ASP A 422 25.44 -3.97 -1.89
CA ASP A 422 24.37 -3.25 -1.20
C ASP A 422 24.43 -3.53 0.30
N LEU A 423 24.73 -4.79 0.69
CA LEU A 423 24.99 -5.14 2.08
C LEU A 423 26.21 -4.42 2.65
N ALA A 424 27.30 -4.34 1.89
CA ALA A 424 28.51 -3.63 2.31
C ALA A 424 28.25 -2.13 2.52
N LYS A 425 27.44 -1.49 1.66
CA LYS A 425 27.02 -0.09 1.84
C LYS A 425 26.16 0.10 3.09
N LEU A 426 25.26 -0.84 3.36
CA LEU A 426 24.40 -0.82 4.55
C LEU A 426 25.20 -1.02 5.84
N GLU A 427 26.13 -1.97 5.87
CA GLU A 427 27.03 -2.16 7.02
C GLU A 427 27.92 -0.94 7.24
N LYS A 428 28.50 -0.38 6.17
CA LYS A 428 29.25 0.88 6.29
C LYS A 428 28.40 2.01 6.87
N PHE A 429 27.16 2.18 6.40
CA PHE A 429 26.26 3.18 6.98
C PHE A 429 25.97 2.91 8.47
N LYS A 430 25.77 1.65 8.84
CA LYS A 430 25.54 1.23 10.23
C LYS A 430 26.77 1.47 11.12
N GLU A 431 27.97 1.25 10.61
CA GLU A 431 29.23 1.56 11.32
C GLU A 431 29.43 3.07 11.49
N ASP A 432 29.23 3.84 10.42
CA ASP A 432 29.44 5.29 10.39
C ASP A 432 28.42 6.05 11.26
N PHE A 433 27.17 5.56 11.35
CA PHE A 433 26.05 6.29 11.96
C PHE A 433 25.34 5.57 13.11
N GLY A 434 25.76 4.36 13.46
CA GLY A 434 25.27 3.57 14.60
C GLY A 434 23.84 3.01 14.44
N GLN A 435 23.44 2.18 15.42
CA GLN A 435 22.04 1.74 15.64
C GLN A 435 21.33 2.55 16.73
N GLU A 436 22.10 3.31 17.50
CA GLU A 436 21.63 4.25 18.51
C GLU A 436 22.18 5.60 18.06
N GLY A 437 21.31 6.50 17.60
CA GLY A 437 21.74 7.71 16.89
C GLY A 437 22.34 8.78 17.79
#